data_AF-A0A3C1EU22-F1
#
_entry.id   AF-A0A3C1EU22-F1
#
_cell.length_a   1.000
_cell.length_b   1.000
_cell.length_c   1.000
_cell.angle_alpha   90.00
_cell.angle_beta   90.00
_cell.angle_gamma   90.00
#
_symmetry.space_group_name_H-M   'P 1'
#
loop_
_entity.id
_entity.type
_entity.pdbx_description
1 polymer ?
#
loop_
_entity_poly.entity_id
_entity_poly.type
_entity_poly.pdbx_seq_one_letter_code
_entity_poly.pdbx_strand_id
1 'polypeptide(L)'
;EEKRIIDTIVEKPLENPPSLLATYGRYLVDYSIFDYLNKENIQQGELYFPVALDKLCKVKNVYCKAVDGEWLTTGDPLSYLEAQIKYAMRREDYKKELKRFFSNIEK
;
A
#
# COMPACT_ATOMS: atom_id res chain seq x y z
N GLU A 1 -18.24 -9.28 -8.00
CA GLU A 1 -16.84 -8.82 -7.88
C GLU A 1 -15.94 -10.03 -8.12
N GLU A 2 -14.99 -9.91 -9.04
CA GLU A 2 -14.07 -11.00 -9.40
C GLU A 2 -13.01 -11.15 -8.30
N LYS A 3 -13.09 -12.24 -7.52
CA LYS A 3 -12.08 -12.57 -6.52
C LYS A 3 -10.84 -13.07 -7.26
N ARG A 4 -9.73 -12.35 -7.16
CA ARG A 4 -8.44 -12.78 -7.73
C ARG A 4 -7.65 -13.55 -6.68
N ILE A 5 -7.21 -14.75 -7.04
CA ILE A 5 -6.29 -15.54 -6.23
C ILE A 5 -4.87 -15.04 -6.52
N ILE A 6 -4.06 -14.95 -5.48
CA ILE A 6 -2.65 -14.54 -5.56
C ILE A 6 -1.76 -15.77 -5.47
N ASP A 7 -0.96 -16.00 -6.50
CA ASP A 7 0.00 -17.12 -6.53
C ASP A 7 1.35 -16.75 -5.89
N THR A 8 1.75 -15.47 -5.97
CA THR A 8 3.02 -15.00 -5.43
C THR A 8 2.99 -13.52 -5.04
N ILE A 9 3.76 -13.19 -4.01
CA ILE A 9 4.01 -11.83 -3.54
C ILE A 9 5.52 -11.65 -3.44
N VAL A 10 6.03 -10.56 -4.03
CA VAL A 10 7.46 -10.24 -3.99
C VAL A 10 7.64 -8.93 -3.23
N GLU A 11 8.42 -8.97 -2.14
CA GLU A 11 8.85 -7.76 -1.43
C GLU A 11 9.82 -6.99 -2.33
N LYS A 12 9.41 -5.80 -2.78
CA LYS A 12 10.24 -4.84 -3.54
C LYS A 12 10.98 -5.49 -4.75
N PRO A 13 10.25 -5.92 -5.79
CA PRO A 13 10.88 -6.51 -6.98
C PRO A 13 11.83 -5.48 -7.64
N LEU A 14 13.07 -5.88 -7.90
CA LEU A 14 14.07 -5.04 -8.57
C LEU A 14 13.82 -4.95 -10.08
N GLU A 15 13.45 -6.08 -10.69
CA GLU A 15 13.17 -6.21 -12.12
C GLU A 15 12.01 -7.19 -12.35
N ASN A 16 11.27 -7.02 -13.45
CA ASN A 16 10.20 -7.91 -13.89
C ASN A 16 9.14 -8.24 -12.81
N PRO A 17 8.41 -7.23 -12.28
CA PRO A 17 7.37 -7.50 -11.29
C PRO A 17 6.29 -8.44 -11.87
N PRO A 18 5.75 -9.37 -11.07
CA PRO A 18 4.78 -10.35 -11.56
C PRO A 18 3.46 -9.72 -12.00
N SER A 19 3.17 -8.48 -11.56
CA SER A 19 2.02 -7.69 -11.99
C SER A 19 2.20 -6.20 -11.66
N LEU A 20 1.22 -5.38 -12.08
CA LEU A 20 1.10 -3.97 -11.67
C LEU A 20 0.31 -3.78 -10.36
N LEU A 21 -0.01 -4.86 -9.65
CA LEU A 21 -0.70 -4.77 -8.36
C LEU A 21 0.30 -4.52 -7.24
N ALA A 22 0.04 -3.50 -6.43
CA ALA A 22 0.78 -3.21 -5.21
C ALA A 22 -0.11 -3.40 -3.98
N THR A 23 0.47 -3.93 -2.91
CA THR A 23 -0.19 -3.94 -1.59
C THR A 23 0.07 -2.60 -0.91
N TYR A 24 -0.98 -2.03 -0.30
CA TYR A 24 -0.91 -0.77 0.46
C TYR A 24 -1.05 -0.97 1.97
N GLY A 25 -0.83 -2.20 2.46
CA GLY A 25 -0.78 -2.48 3.90
C GLY A 25 -2.15 -2.63 4.58
N ARG A 26 -3.12 -3.27 3.91
CA ARG A 26 -4.39 -3.68 4.53
C ARG A 26 -4.58 -5.17 4.27
N TYR A 27 -4.72 -5.92 5.36
CA TYR A 27 -4.78 -7.38 5.30
C TYR A 27 -5.82 -7.90 6.26
N LEU A 28 -6.54 -8.93 5.83
CA LEU A 28 -7.31 -9.81 6.69
C LEU A 28 -6.65 -11.17 6.60
N VAL A 29 -6.02 -11.62 7.68
CA VAL A 29 -5.23 -12.85 7.71
C VAL A 29 -5.76 -13.83 8.73
N ASP A 30 -5.69 -15.11 8.38
CA ASP A 30 -5.97 -16.18 9.34
C ASP A 30 -4.74 -16.44 10.22
N TYR A 31 -4.97 -17.09 11.36
CA TYR A 31 -3.92 -17.31 12.38
C TYR A 31 -2.70 -18.08 11.85
N SER A 32 -2.85 -18.91 10.80
CA SER A 32 -1.72 -19.67 10.25
C SER A 32 -0.60 -18.80 9.67
N ILE A 33 -0.83 -17.49 9.47
CA ILE A 33 0.26 -16.58 9.09
C ILE A 33 1.43 -16.62 10.09
N PHE A 34 1.15 -16.91 11.37
CA PHE A 34 2.17 -17.00 12.40
C PHE A 34 3.08 -18.22 12.25
N ASP A 35 2.64 -19.27 11.54
CA ASP A 35 3.51 -20.39 11.17
C ASP A 35 4.63 -19.93 10.25
N TYR A 36 4.44 -18.81 9.53
CA TYR A 36 5.43 -18.22 8.62
C TYR A 36 6.09 -16.95 9.17
N LEU A 37 5.51 -16.28 10.15
CA LEU A 37 6.14 -15.16 10.88
C LEU A 37 7.04 -15.67 12.01
N ASN A 38 8.06 -16.43 11.65
CA ASN A 38 8.96 -17.07 12.60
C ASN A 38 10.44 -16.81 12.24
N LYS A 39 11.36 -17.16 13.15
CA LYS A 39 12.80 -16.86 13.05
C LYS A 39 13.49 -17.43 11.80
N GLU A 40 12.94 -18.48 11.18
CA GLU A 40 13.48 -19.09 9.96
C GLU A 40 13.29 -18.19 8.72
N ASN A 41 12.38 -17.20 8.81
CA ASN A 41 12.02 -16.31 7.71
C ASN A 41 12.49 -14.87 7.92
N ILE A 42 13.46 -14.65 8.81
CA ILE A 42 14.06 -13.34 9.03
C ILE A 42 14.81 -12.90 7.77
N GLN A 43 14.54 -11.68 7.30
CA GLN A 43 15.28 -11.02 6.25
C GLN A 43 15.84 -9.71 6.79
N GLN A 44 17.14 -9.49 6.60
CA GLN A 44 17.82 -8.25 7.03
C GLN A 44 17.62 -7.92 8.52
N GLY A 45 17.44 -8.93 9.38
CA GLY A 45 17.24 -8.77 10.82
C GLY A 45 15.78 -8.57 11.26
N GLU A 46 14.83 -8.55 10.32
CA GLU A 46 13.41 -8.35 10.61
C GLU A 46 12.53 -9.45 10.01
N LEU A 47 11.30 -9.58 10.53
CA LEU A 47 10.28 -10.44 9.93
C LEU A 47 9.50 -9.65 8.89
N TYR A 48 9.65 -10.01 7.61
CA TYR A 48 8.96 -9.35 6.52
C TYR A 48 7.60 -10.00 6.27
N PHE A 49 6.52 -9.25 6.51
CA PHE A 49 5.16 -9.72 6.33
C PHE A 49 4.87 -10.23 4.90
N PRO A 50 5.35 -9.59 3.82
CA PRO A 50 5.11 -10.07 2.46
C PRO A 50 5.76 -11.43 2.16
N VAL A 51 6.87 -11.76 2.82
CA VAL A 51 7.52 -13.08 2.72
C VAL A 51 6.65 -14.16 3.35
N ALA A 52 6.07 -13.88 4.52
CA ALA A 52 5.14 -14.79 5.18
C ALA A 52 3.87 -15.00 4.34
N LEU A 53 3.34 -13.94 3.73
CA LEU A 53 2.19 -14.03 2.84
C LEU A 53 2.50 -14.84 1.57
N ASP A 54 3.66 -14.66 0.95
CA ASP A 54 4.04 -15.45 -0.24
C ASP A 54 4.11 -16.94 0.07
N LYS A 55 4.68 -17.31 1.23
CA LYS A 55 4.68 -18.70 1.71
C LYS A 55 3.26 -19.23 1.94
N LEU A 56 2.38 -18.41 2.52
CA LEU A 56 0.98 -18.77 2.72
C LEU A 56 0.26 -19.02 1.37
N CYS A 57 0.56 -18.22 0.33
CA CYS A 57 0.01 -18.41 -1.02
C CYS A 57 0.36 -19.77 -1.62
N LYS A 58 1.45 -20.43 -1.20
CA LYS A 58 1.85 -21.75 -1.71
C LYS A 58 1.03 -22.90 -1.15
N VAL A 59 0.34 -22.69 -0.02
CA VAL A 59 -0.38 -23.75 0.68
C VAL A 59 -1.88 -23.46 0.82
N LYS A 60 -2.29 -22.20 0.66
CA LYS A 60 -3.68 -21.75 0.80
C LYS A 60 -4.01 -20.70 -0.25
N ASN A 61 -5.28 -20.63 -0.61
CA ASN A 61 -5.79 -19.55 -1.46
C ASN A 61 -5.75 -18.23 -0.70
N VAL A 62 -4.90 -17.31 -1.15
CA VAL A 62 -4.90 -15.91 -0.72
C VAL A 62 -5.62 -15.10 -1.77
N TYR A 63 -6.57 -14.26 -1.35
CA TYR A 63 -7.37 -13.46 -2.25
C TYR A 63 -7.00 -11.98 -2.13
N CYS A 64 -7.05 -11.25 -3.25
CA CYS A 64 -6.96 -9.80 -3.23
C CYS A 64 -8.28 -9.15 -3.68
N LYS A 65 -8.52 -7.95 -3.16
CA LYS A 65 -9.55 -7.03 -3.65
C LYS A 65 -8.86 -5.75 -4.10
N ALA A 66 -8.92 -5.45 -5.39
CA ALA A 66 -8.52 -4.15 -5.90
C ALA A 66 -9.49 -3.09 -5.35
N VAL A 67 -8.93 -2.00 -4.83
CA VAL A 67 -9.72 -0.88 -4.34
C VAL A 67 -9.84 0.15 -5.45
N ASP A 68 -11.08 0.57 -5.69
CA ASP A 68 -11.36 1.76 -6.49
C ASP A 68 -11.22 3.00 -5.58
N GLY A 69 -10.11 3.70 -5.73
CA GLY A 69 -9.77 4.83 -4.88
C GLY A 69 -8.37 5.36 -5.14
N GLU A 70 -8.05 6.43 -4.43
CA GLU A 70 -6.74 7.07 -4.50
C GLU A 70 -5.91 6.67 -3.27
N TRP A 71 -4.76 6.06 -3.52
CA TRP A 71 -3.81 5.74 -2.46
C TRP A 71 -2.91 6.95 -2.18
N LEU A 72 -3.19 7.66 -1.09
CA LEU A 72 -2.35 8.74 -0.59
C LEU A 72 -1.40 8.22 0.49
N THR A 73 -0.10 8.36 0.26
CA THR A 73 0.94 7.95 1.20
C THR A 73 1.44 9.14 2.00
N THR A 74 1.80 8.89 3.26
CA THR A 74 2.35 9.91 4.17
C THR A 74 3.75 9.54 4.65
N GLY A 75 4.42 8.63 3.94
CA GLY A 75 5.72 8.07 4.31
C GLY A 75 6.91 8.92 3.87
N ASP A 76 6.74 9.79 2.87
CA ASP A 76 7.75 10.75 2.43
C ASP A 76 7.20 12.19 2.46
N PRO A 77 8.08 13.20 2.59
CA PRO A 77 7.65 14.59 2.77
C PRO A 77 6.79 15.15 1.63
N LEU A 78 7.08 14.79 0.38
CA LEU A 78 6.36 15.32 -0.78
C LEU A 78 4.96 14.70 -0.86
N SER A 79 4.85 13.38 -0.81
CA SER A 79 3.55 12.70 -0.82
C SER A 79 2.69 13.10 0.37
N TYR A 80 3.30 13.33 1.55
CA TYR A 80 2.59 13.86 2.70
C TYR A 80 2.00 15.25 2.42
N LEU A 81 2.77 16.18 1.84
CA LEU A 81 2.27 17.50 1.48
C LEU A 81 1.14 17.43 0.45
N GLU A 82 1.30 16.59 -0.59
CA GLU A 82 0.26 16.37 -1.60
C GLU A 82 -1.02 15.81 -0.97
N ALA A 83 -0.90 14.83 -0.08
CA ALA A 83 -2.03 14.25 0.63
C ALA A 83 -2.78 15.30 1.46
N GLN A 84 -2.05 16.17 2.17
CA GLN A 84 -2.61 17.27 2.95
C GLN A 84 -3.33 18.29 2.06
N ILE A 85 -2.72 18.69 0.94
CA ILE A 85 -3.33 19.62 -0.02
C ILE A 85 -4.60 19.02 -0.62
N LYS A 86 -4.55 17.76 -1.07
CA LYS A 86 -5.73 17.06 -1.62
C LYS A 86 -6.85 16.98 -0.60
N TYR A 87 -6.53 16.65 0.65
CA TYR A 87 -7.51 16.59 1.72
C TYR A 87 -8.14 17.97 1.99
N ALA A 88 -7.34 19.02 2.09
CA ALA A 88 -7.82 20.39 2.29
C ALA A 88 -8.64 20.92 1.09
N MET A 89 -8.28 20.56 -0.14
CA MET A 89 -9.02 20.94 -1.34
C MET A 89 -10.41 20.29 -1.46
N ARG A 90 -10.68 19.21 -0.71
CA ARG A 90 -12.02 18.60 -0.60
C ARG A 90 -12.93 19.35 0.38
N ARG A 91 -12.36 20.23 1.21
CA ARG A 91 -13.10 21.08 2.16
C ARG A 91 -13.40 22.44 1.51
N GLU A 92 -14.68 22.76 1.34
CA GLU A 92 -15.09 23.99 0.64
C GLU A 92 -14.60 25.27 1.34
N ASP A 93 -14.46 25.26 2.67
CA ASP A 93 -13.92 26.39 3.45
C ASP A 93 -12.43 26.63 3.20
N TYR A 94 -11.65 25.57 2.96
CA TYR A 94 -10.20 25.70 2.71
C TYR A 94 -9.87 25.85 1.22
N LYS A 95 -10.61 25.19 0.35
CA LYS A 95 -10.40 25.18 -1.10
C LYS A 95 -10.37 26.59 -1.70
N LYS A 96 -11.26 27.48 -1.24
CA LYS A 96 -11.30 28.87 -1.72
C LYS A 96 -10.01 29.63 -1.36
N GLU A 97 -9.61 29.56 -0.10
CA GLU A 97 -8.40 30.26 0.39
C GLU A 97 -7.13 29.64 -0.21
N LEU A 98 -7.05 28.32 -0.36
CA LEU A 98 -5.92 27.63 -0.99
C LEU A 98 -5.76 27.99 -2.47
N LYS A 99 -6.85 28.05 -3.25
CA LYS A 99 -6.78 28.51 -4.64
C LYS A 99 -6.25 29.94 -4.74
N ARG A 100 -6.71 30.83 -3.86
CA ARG A 100 -6.21 32.22 -3.80
C ARG A 100 -4.73 32.27 -3.43
N PHE A 101 -4.32 31.46 -2.46
CA PHE A 101 -2.93 31.34 -2.05
C PHE A 101 -2.05 30.90 -3.22
N PHE A 102 -2.36 29.80 -3.90
CA PHE A 102 -1.56 29.29 -5.03
C PHE A 102 -1.43 30.30 -6.17
N SER A 103 -2.50 31.00 -6.56
CA SER A 103 -2.44 32.04 -7.61
C SER A 103 -1.54 33.24 -7.26
N ASN A 104 -1.22 33.46 -5.98
CA ASN A 104 -0.35 34.55 -5.56
C ASN A 104 1.14 34.17 -5.52
N ILE A 105 1.46 32.87 -5.46
CA ILE A 105 2.84 32.38 -5.32
C ILE A 105 3.45 32.07 -6.69
N GLU A 106 2.62 31.88 -7.72
CA GLU A 106 3.05 31.70 -9.11
C GLU A 106 3.47 33.03 -9.80
N LYS A 107 3.57 34.14 -9.06
CA LYS A 107 4.08 35.44 -9.52
C LYS A 107 5.47 35.71 -8.98
#